data_AF-A0A383AN12-F1
#
_entry.id   AF-A0A383AN12-F1
#
_cell.length_a   1.000
_cell.length_b   1.000
_cell.length_c   1.000
_cell.angle_alpha   90.00
_cell.angle_beta   90.00
_cell.angle_gamma   90.00
#
_symmetry.space_group_name_H-M   'P 1'
#
loop_
_entity.id
_entity.type
_entity.pdbx_description
1 polymer ?
#
loop_
_entity_poly.entity_id
_entity_poly.type
_entity_poly.pdbx_seq_one_letter_code
_entity_poly.pdbx_strand_id
1 'polypeptide(L)'
;MEKTSLTQLLDIKYPIIMAPMFLVTNTKMMIEALNSDIAACVPALNYRTDQELRDAIKEMQEKSNSTALGINLIVNKSNIK
;
A
#
# COMPACT_ATOMS: atom_id res chain seq x y z
N MET A 1 -24.68 11.39 11.88
CA MET A 1 -23.84 10.37 11.20
C MET A 1 -23.15 9.57 12.29
N GLU A 2 -23.27 8.25 12.24
CA GLU A 2 -22.45 7.35 13.06
C GLU A 2 -20.97 7.52 12.68
N LYS A 3 -20.05 7.46 13.67
CA LYS A 3 -18.61 7.52 13.41
C LYS A 3 -18.11 6.12 13.04
N THR A 4 -17.69 5.92 11.79
CA THR A 4 -17.04 4.69 11.35
C THR A 4 -15.60 4.63 11.87
N SER A 5 -15.18 3.50 12.46
CA SER A 5 -13.78 3.31 12.87
C SER A 5 -12.87 3.08 11.65
N LEU A 6 -11.57 3.32 11.81
CA LEU A 6 -10.58 3.01 10.76
C LEU A 6 -10.63 1.53 10.36
N THR A 7 -10.79 0.64 11.35
CA THR A 7 -10.89 -0.81 11.15
C THR A 7 -12.10 -1.20 10.31
N GLN A 8 -13.25 -0.55 10.52
CA GLN A 8 -14.46 -0.75 9.71
C GLN A 8 -14.32 -0.18 8.30
N LEU A 9 -13.69 1.00 8.19
CA LEU A 9 -13.56 1.70 6.90
C LEU A 9 -12.64 0.94 5.92
N LEU A 10 -11.55 0.36 6.43
CA LEU A 10 -10.54 -0.29 5.62
C LEU A 10 -10.59 -1.83 5.65
N ASP A 11 -11.53 -2.41 6.39
CA ASP A 11 -11.63 -3.86 6.62
C ASP A 11 -10.31 -4.47 7.14
N ILE A 12 -9.83 -3.93 8.26
CA ILE A 12 -8.59 -4.36 8.93
C ILE A 12 -8.84 -4.63 10.42
N LYS A 13 -8.05 -5.53 11.02
CA LYS A 13 -8.20 -5.91 12.43
C LYS A 13 -7.57 -4.89 13.37
N TYR A 14 -6.38 -4.42 13.05
CA TYR A 14 -5.66 -3.47 13.88
C TYR A 14 -5.71 -2.07 13.25
N PRO A 15 -5.91 -1.00 14.04
CA PRO A 15 -5.98 0.37 13.53
C PRO A 15 -4.57 0.90 13.20
N ILE A 16 -3.86 0.23 12.31
CA ILE A 16 -2.47 0.50 11.91
C ILE A 16 -2.42 0.63 10.39
N ILE A 17 -1.67 1.64 9.92
CA ILE A 17 -1.32 1.81 8.51
C ILE A 17 0.21 1.81 8.42
N MET A 18 0.81 0.85 7.71
CA MET A 18 2.23 0.90 7.39
C MET A 18 2.48 2.02 6.38
N ALA A 19 3.26 3.02 6.80
CA ALA A 19 3.56 4.18 5.98
C ALA A 19 4.39 3.82 4.73
N PRO A 20 4.17 4.55 3.61
CA PRO A 20 4.97 4.40 2.40
C PRO A 20 6.33 5.09 2.55
N MET A 21 7.41 4.32 2.48
CA MET A 21 8.78 4.81 2.64
C MET A 21 9.56 4.59 1.34
N PHE A 22 10.02 5.69 0.72
CA PHE A 22 10.73 5.65 -0.56
C PHE A 22 12.00 4.80 -0.46
N LEU A 23 12.16 3.86 -1.41
CA LEU A 23 13.23 2.86 -1.47
C LEU A 23 13.32 1.87 -0.29
N VAL A 24 12.39 1.93 0.67
CA VAL A 24 12.33 1.00 1.81
C VAL A 24 11.16 0.04 1.64
N THR A 25 9.94 0.57 1.48
CA THR A 25 8.74 -0.25 1.32
C THR A 25 8.76 -0.99 -0.01
N ASN A 26 8.65 -2.32 0.03
CA ASN A 26 8.66 -3.19 -1.15
C ASN A 26 7.50 -4.20 -1.12
N THR A 27 7.29 -4.91 -2.21
CA THR A 27 6.18 -5.87 -2.36
C THR A 27 6.15 -6.93 -1.26
N LYS A 28 7.29 -7.44 -0.80
CA LYS A 28 7.34 -8.45 0.28
C LYS A 28 6.84 -7.87 1.60
N MET A 29 7.26 -6.65 1.94
CA MET A 29 6.78 -5.95 3.14
C MET A 29 5.28 -5.65 3.07
N MET A 30 4.79 -5.25 1.90
CA MET A 30 3.36 -4.99 1.68
C MET A 30 2.53 -6.25 1.90
N ILE A 31 2.94 -7.39 1.31
CA ILE A 31 2.25 -8.67 1.47
C ILE A 31 2.20 -9.09 2.94
N GLU A 32 3.32 -9.00 3.67
CA GLU A 32 3.36 -9.37 5.08
C GLU A 32 2.49 -8.45 5.95
N ALA A 33 2.48 -7.15 5.68
CA ALA A 33 1.63 -6.19 6.37
C ALA A 33 0.15 -6.47 6.14
N LEU A 34 -0.25 -6.70 4.88
CA LEU A 34 -1.63 -7.02 4.52
C LEU A 34 -2.07 -8.34 5.17
N ASN A 35 -1.21 -9.37 5.16
CA ASN A 35 -1.45 -10.65 5.83
C ASN A 35 -1.46 -10.57 7.37
N SER A 36 -0.91 -9.50 7.95
CA SER A 36 -0.90 -9.22 9.38
C SER A 36 -2.12 -8.39 9.84
N ASP A 37 -3.14 -8.27 8.99
CA ASP A 37 -4.38 -7.53 9.25
C ASP A 37 -4.19 -6.03 9.51
N ILE A 38 -3.20 -5.41 8.85
CA ILE A 38 -2.99 -3.95 8.84
C ILE A 38 -3.08 -3.41 7.41
N ALA A 39 -3.45 -2.14 7.26
CA ALA A 39 -3.38 -1.48 5.97
C ALA A 39 -1.93 -1.15 5.62
N ALA A 40 -1.60 -1.10 4.33
CA ALA A 40 -0.24 -0.88 3.87
C ALA A 40 -0.20 -0.04 2.60
N CYS A 41 0.80 0.84 2.50
CA CYS A 41 1.00 1.68 1.32
C CYS A 41 2.44 1.61 0.78
N VAL A 42 2.62 1.58 -0.54
CA VAL A 42 3.94 1.65 -1.19
C VAL A 42 4.08 2.90 -2.07
N PRO A 43 5.24 3.58 -2.13
CA PRO A 43 5.47 4.68 -3.07
C PRO A 43 5.47 4.22 -4.52
N ALA A 44 4.67 4.85 -5.39
CA ALA A 44 4.69 4.58 -6.83
C ALA A 44 6.07 4.84 -7.45
N LEU A 45 6.81 5.83 -6.92
CA LEU A 45 8.16 6.16 -7.38
C LEU A 45 9.21 5.05 -7.14
N ASN A 46 8.90 4.01 -6.35
CA ASN A 46 9.78 2.86 -6.21
C ASN A 46 9.87 2.05 -7.52
N TYR A 47 8.86 2.16 -8.38
CA TYR A 47 8.80 1.48 -9.67
C TYR A 47 9.28 2.41 -10.79
N ARG A 48 10.08 1.87 -11.71
CA ARG A 48 10.68 2.64 -12.80
C ARG A 48 9.70 2.87 -13.93
N THR A 49 8.78 1.93 -14.16
CA THR A 49 7.76 1.98 -15.22
C THR A 49 6.34 1.75 -14.68
N ASP A 50 5.33 2.16 -15.44
CA ASP A 50 3.92 1.86 -15.14
C ASP A 50 3.65 0.35 -15.10
N GLN A 51 4.31 -0.42 -15.99
CA GLN A 51 4.19 -1.89 -16.01
C GLN A 51 4.69 -2.51 -14.71
N GLU A 52 5.86 -2.09 -14.20
CA GLU A 52 6.40 -2.58 -12.93
C GLU A 52 5.47 -2.27 -11.75
N LEU A 53 4.83 -1.10 -11.73
CA LEU A 53 3.83 -0.76 -10.71
C LEU A 53 2.61 -1.68 -10.81
N ARG A 54 2.08 -1.92 -12.02
CA ARG A 54 0.92 -2.82 -12.22
C ARG A 54 1.24 -4.26 -11.82
N ASP A 55 2.42 -4.75 -12.19
CA ASP A 55 2.85 -6.10 -11.86
C ASP A 55 2.99 -6.26 -10.34
N ALA A 56 3.53 -5.25 -9.65
CA ALA A 56 3.62 -5.26 -8.20
C ALA A 56 2.25 -5.18 -7.51
N ILE A 57 1.33 -4.36 -8.00
CA ILE A 57 -0.07 -4.31 -7.50
C ILE A 57 -0.72 -5.69 -7.64
N LYS A 58 -0.59 -6.31 -8.81
CA LYS A 58 -1.13 -7.65 -9.07
C LYS A 58 -0.52 -8.69 -8.15
N GLU A 59 0.81 -8.69 -7.98
CA GLU A 59 1.48 -9.60 -7.05
C GLU A 59 0.98 -9.43 -5.61
N MET A 60 0.85 -8.19 -5.12
CA MET A 60 0.34 -7.92 -3.78
C MET A 60 -1.10 -8.41 -3.62
N GLN A 61 -1.97 -8.20 -4.60
CA GLN A 61 -3.36 -8.68 -4.57
C GLN A 61 -3.47 -10.20 -4.62
N GLU A 62 -2.64 -10.88 -5.41
CA GLU A 62 -2.67 -12.34 -5.54
C GLU A 62 -2.08 -13.06 -4.31
N LYS A 63 -1.15 -12.44 -3.59
CA LYS A 63 -0.40 -13.06 -2.48
C LYS A 63 -0.83 -12.58 -1.09
N SER A 64 -1.72 -11.59 -0.99
CA SER A 64 -2.25 -11.13 0.29
C SER A 64 -3.71 -11.52 0.50
N ASN A 65 -4.13 -11.58 1.76
CA ASN A 65 -5.50 -11.89 2.16
C ASN A 65 -6.38 -10.64 2.41
N SER A 66 -5.84 -9.43 2.19
CA SER A 66 -6.49 -8.16 2.51
C SER A 66 -6.58 -7.23 1.30
N THR A 67 -7.65 -6.43 1.25
CA THR A 67 -7.84 -5.40 0.23
C THR A 67 -7.35 -4.01 0.67
N ALA A 68 -6.80 -3.88 1.88
CA ALA A 68 -6.35 -2.63 2.48
C ALA A 68 -4.99 -2.12 1.93
N LEU A 69 -4.82 -2.21 0.61
CA LEU A 69 -3.64 -1.83 -0.15
C LEU A 69 -3.76 -0.38 -0.66
N GLY A 70 -2.75 0.43 -0.40
CA GLY A 70 -2.63 1.79 -0.92
C GLY A 70 -1.38 2.04 -1.76
N ILE A 71 -1.48 3.03 -2.65
CA ILE A 71 -0.34 3.54 -3.43
C ILE A 71 -0.13 5.01 -3.09
N ASN A 72 1.11 5.37 -2.78
CA ASN A 72 1.50 6.75 -2.52
C ASN A 72 2.05 7.41 -3.78
N LEU A 73 1.33 8.42 -4.27
CA LEU A 73 1.71 9.25 -5.42
C LEU A 73 2.46 10.50 -4.95
N ILE A 74 3.77 10.56 -5.22
CA ILE A 74 4.62 11.67 -4.76
C ILE A 74 4.68 12.75 -5.85
N VAL A 75 3.89 13.81 -5.67
CA VAL A 75 3.67 14.88 -6.67
C VAL A 75 4.58 16.11 -6.48
N ASN A 76 5.75 15.96 -5.86
CA ASN A 76 6.70 17.07 -5.73
C ASN A 76 7.21 17.49 -7.12
N LYS A 77 7.30 18.80 -7.38
CA LYS A 77 7.81 19.39 -8.63
C LYS A 77 9.19 18.84 -9.05
N SER A 78 10.04 18.44 -8.10
CA SER A 78 11.36 17.85 -8.40
C SER A 78 11.28 16.43 -8.98
N ASN A 79 10.15 15.75 -8.86
CA ASN A 79 9.93 14.40 -9.38
C ASN A 79 9.28 14.51 -10.77
N ILE A 80 10.12 14.69 -11.79
CA ILE A 80 9.71 15.00 -13.18
C ILE A 80 9.27 13.74 -13.95
N LYS A 81 8.71 12.73 -13.27
CA LYS A 81 8.22 11.51 -13.90
C LYS A 81 6.76 11.62 -14.29
#